data_AF-A0A7S4C120-F1
#
_entry.id   AF-A0A7S4C120-F1
#
_cell.length_a   1.000
_cell.length_b   1.000
_cell.length_c   1.000
_cell.angle_alpha   90.00
_cell.angle_beta   90.00
_cell.angle_gamma   90.00
#
_symmetry.space_group_name_H-M   'P 1'
#
loop_
_entity.id
_entity.type
_entity.pdbx_description
1 polymer ?
#
loop_
_entity_poly.entity_id
_entity_poly.type
_entity_poly.pdbx_seq_one_letter_code
_entity_poly.pdbx_strand_id
1 'polypeptide(L)'
;MPSLALTPLLLVVLLFGGAKSLLLPGGVKPMLLIAQASSFHKSVHRISQLPNRHTAVAAVAHDASTEFAGSRALAHAVLLKVHKNGAFANLALNALLAKSGTSFSGGSFATELVYGVLRNRASLDHFLGQLTNLNRTDVSTLTALRIGAYELLHLETADYAAVNEAVSLVPSGPRRRFANAVLRSLSRRRASLIDPPSLWLRYSLPEWLLRQLRASLLRTDAELGAWAASQQETPKIGLRVNTLRARPEDVKEAFSARGLVLEGTPIHGCGKNRELACTYLEDALLVMRRTVFCDCSQ
;
A
#
# COMPACT_ATOMS: atom_id res chain seq x y z
N MET A 1 53.78 31.57 -3.99
CA MET A 1 52.73 32.31 -4.70
C MET A 1 52.08 31.38 -5.72
N PRO A 2 50.74 31.36 -5.78
CA PRO A 2 49.95 30.32 -6.44
C PRO A 2 49.34 30.78 -7.78
N SER A 3 48.84 29.81 -8.54
CA SER A 3 47.82 29.94 -9.59
C SER A 3 47.04 28.62 -9.56
N LEU A 4 45.99 28.48 -8.72
CA LEU A 4 44.55 28.66 -9.09
C LEU A 4 44.18 27.82 -10.31
N ALA A 5 43.17 26.94 -10.36
CA ALA A 5 41.91 26.73 -9.63
C ALA A 5 41.28 25.45 -10.27
N LEU A 6 40.24 24.73 -9.82
CA LEU A 6 39.37 24.71 -8.66
C LEU A 6 38.71 23.31 -8.63
N THR A 7 38.43 22.82 -7.43
CA THR A 7 37.59 21.67 -7.05
C THR A 7 36.07 21.96 -7.26
N PRO A 8 35.15 21.00 -7.00
CA PRO A 8 33.86 20.85 -7.66
C PRO A 8 32.76 21.74 -7.06
N LEU A 9 31.80 22.15 -7.90
CA LEU A 9 30.62 22.89 -7.46
C LEU A 9 29.38 22.47 -8.25
N LEU A 10 28.49 21.73 -7.60
CA LEU A 10 27.06 22.03 -7.65
C LEU A 10 26.36 21.55 -6.36
N LEU A 11 26.88 22.05 -5.24
CA LEU A 11 26.03 22.53 -4.15
C LEU A 11 25.57 23.96 -4.55
N VAL A 12 24.51 24.46 -3.93
CA VAL A 12 23.82 25.75 -4.17
C VAL A 12 22.51 25.61 -4.98
N VAL A 13 21.59 24.87 -4.36
CA VAL A 13 20.27 25.46 -4.05
C VAL A 13 20.53 26.71 -3.20
N LEU A 14 19.82 27.81 -3.51
CA LEU A 14 19.84 29.13 -2.87
C LEU A 14 20.72 30.18 -3.57
N LEU A 15 20.11 30.93 -4.50
CA LEU A 15 19.95 32.40 -4.47
C LEU A 15 19.76 32.95 -5.90
N PHE A 16 18.87 33.93 -6.02
CA PHE A 16 18.52 34.70 -7.24
C PHE A 16 17.63 33.95 -8.26
N GLY A 17 16.38 34.32 -8.54
CA GLY A 17 15.81 35.67 -8.46
C GLY A 17 16.37 36.53 -9.58
N GLY A 18 15.88 36.35 -10.81
CA GLY A 18 16.25 37.21 -11.93
C GLY A 18 16.24 36.50 -13.28
N ALA A 19 15.26 36.84 -14.11
CA ALA A 19 15.23 36.48 -15.51
C ALA A 19 16.45 37.07 -16.25
N LYS A 20 17.16 36.25 -17.03
CA LYS A 20 17.78 36.63 -18.30
C LYS A 20 18.28 35.40 -19.06
N SER A 21 17.96 35.39 -20.34
CA SER A 21 18.15 34.35 -21.33
C SER A 21 19.60 33.87 -21.44
N LEU A 22 19.81 32.54 -21.42
CA LEU A 22 21.05 31.92 -21.87
C LEU A 22 20.71 30.83 -22.90
N LEU A 23 21.10 31.05 -24.16
CA LEU A 23 21.00 30.08 -25.24
C LEU A 23 22.04 28.97 -25.04
N LEU A 24 21.59 27.71 -25.07
CA LEU A 24 22.46 26.54 -25.22
C LEU A 24 22.49 26.11 -26.70
N PRO A 25 23.64 25.64 -27.23
CA PRO A 25 23.75 25.16 -28.59
C PRO A 25 23.13 23.77 -28.69
N GLY A 26 22.12 23.61 -29.53
CA GLY A 26 21.48 22.33 -29.80
C GLY A 26 19.95 22.36 -29.65
N GLY A 27 19.27 23.08 -30.56
CA GLY A 27 18.03 22.67 -31.22
C GLY A 27 16.80 22.17 -30.44
N VAL A 28 16.77 22.15 -29.11
CA VAL A 28 15.60 21.73 -28.32
C VAL A 28 14.90 22.98 -27.79
N LYS A 29 13.67 23.22 -28.26
CA LYS A 29 12.86 24.38 -27.86
C LYS A 29 12.68 24.41 -26.32
N PRO A 30 12.96 25.53 -25.63
CA PRO A 30 12.93 25.65 -24.17
C PRO A 30 11.54 25.42 -23.53
N MET A 31 10.48 25.36 -24.33
CA MET A 31 9.11 25.20 -23.86
C MET A 31 8.82 23.81 -23.25
N LEU A 32 9.53 22.75 -23.69
CA LEU A 32 9.28 21.38 -23.22
C LEU A 32 9.92 21.10 -21.85
N LEU A 33 11.11 21.68 -21.59
CA LEU A 33 11.82 21.52 -20.31
C LEU A 33 11.13 22.29 -19.18
N ILE A 34 10.61 23.49 -19.48
CA ILE A 34 9.88 24.33 -18.51
C ILE A 34 8.54 23.67 -18.12
N ALA A 35 7.88 22.95 -19.03
CA ALA A 35 6.63 22.23 -18.73
C ALA A 35 6.85 21.05 -17.78
N GLN A 36 7.95 20.29 -17.94
CA GLN A 36 8.29 19.19 -17.04
C GLN A 36 8.73 19.67 -15.65
N ALA A 37 9.53 20.75 -15.59
CA ALA A 37 9.92 21.38 -14.32
C ALA A 37 8.72 22.01 -13.58
N SER A 38 7.78 22.63 -14.31
CA SER A 38 6.52 23.17 -13.78
C SER A 38 5.61 22.08 -13.21
N SER A 39 5.50 20.93 -13.89
CA SER A 39 4.73 19.77 -13.42
C SER A 39 5.35 19.13 -12.17
N PHE A 40 6.68 19.08 -12.11
CA PHE A 40 7.41 18.57 -10.94
C PHE A 40 7.29 19.54 -9.75
N HIS A 41 7.42 20.85 -9.98
CA HIS A 41 7.29 21.86 -8.93
C HIS A 41 5.84 21.94 -8.39
N LYS A 42 4.83 21.83 -9.26
CA LYS A 42 3.42 21.71 -8.84
C LYS A 42 3.14 20.42 -8.05
N SER A 43 3.87 19.33 -8.33
CA SER A 43 3.75 18.07 -7.59
C SER A 43 4.43 18.15 -6.22
N VAL A 44 5.61 18.75 -6.12
CA VAL A 44 6.32 18.99 -4.86
C VAL A 44 5.58 20.01 -3.98
N HIS A 45 5.00 21.05 -4.57
CA HIS A 45 4.16 22.01 -3.86
C HIS A 45 2.84 21.40 -3.37
N ARG A 46 2.37 20.31 -3.99
CA ARG A 46 1.20 19.53 -3.53
C ARG A 46 1.57 18.59 -2.37
N ILE A 47 2.82 18.12 -2.31
CA ILE A 47 3.36 17.32 -1.20
C ILE A 47 3.59 18.22 0.03
N SER A 48 4.03 19.46 -0.15
CA SER A 48 4.22 20.42 0.97
C SER A 48 2.91 20.95 1.55
N GLN A 49 1.79 20.80 0.84
CA GLN A 49 0.44 21.14 1.32
C GLN A 49 -0.31 19.96 1.96
N LEU A 50 0.30 18.77 2.03
CA LEU A 50 -0.27 17.68 2.84
C LEU A 50 -0.22 18.10 4.32
N PRO A 51 -1.32 17.94 5.08
CA PRO A 51 -1.32 18.28 6.49
C PRO A 51 -0.21 17.52 7.22
N ASN A 52 0.60 18.24 8.01
CA ASN A 52 1.65 17.68 8.83
C ASN A 52 1.12 16.50 9.67
N ARG A 53 1.98 15.51 9.93
CA ARG A 53 1.67 14.34 10.79
C ARG A 53 1.03 14.73 12.12
N HIS A 54 1.37 15.90 12.66
CA HIS A 54 0.83 16.42 13.92
C HIS A 54 -0.56 17.08 13.80
N THR A 55 -0.91 17.71 12.67
CA THR A 55 -2.22 18.38 12.52
C THR A 55 -3.34 17.40 12.16
N ALA A 56 -3.02 16.30 11.47
CA ALA A 56 -3.99 15.21 11.23
C ALA A 56 -4.43 14.48 12.51
N VAL A 57 -3.60 14.50 13.56
CA VAL A 57 -3.88 13.85 14.86
C VAL A 57 -4.86 14.67 15.71
N ALA A 58 -4.85 16.00 15.59
CA ALA A 58 -5.65 16.88 16.44
C ALA A 58 -7.16 16.84 16.15
N ALA A 59 -7.59 16.50 14.92
CA ALA A 59 -9.01 16.40 14.58
C ALA A 59 -9.68 15.08 15.04
N VAL A 60 -8.95 14.21 15.75
CA VAL A 60 -9.41 12.85 16.13
C VAL A 60 -9.89 12.78 17.59
N ALA A 61 -9.78 13.87 18.35
CA ALA A 61 -10.06 13.93 19.77
C ALA A 61 -11.40 14.62 20.07
N HIS A 62 -12.51 13.90 19.87
CA HIS A 62 -13.70 13.93 20.73
C HIS A 62 -14.72 12.95 20.15
N ASP A 63 -14.57 11.67 20.50
CA ASP A 63 -15.75 10.81 20.65
C ASP A 63 -15.40 9.63 21.54
N ALA A 64 -16.35 9.28 22.42
CA ALA A 64 -16.26 8.25 23.44
C ALA A 64 -15.98 6.85 22.83
N SER A 65 -15.59 5.89 23.68
CA SER A 65 -15.29 4.49 23.33
C SER A 65 -16.27 3.94 22.30
N THR A 66 -15.82 3.84 21.05
CA THR A 66 -16.61 3.22 19.97
C THR A 66 -16.43 1.72 20.07
N GLU A 67 -17.40 1.04 20.67
CA GLU A 67 -17.44 -0.41 20.67
C GLU A 67 -17.82 -0.90 19.27
N PHE A 68 -16.92 -1.63 18.62
CA PHE A 68 -17.17 -2.19 17.30
C PHE A 68 -17.79 -3.58 17.45
N ALA A 69 -18.91 -3.81 16.77
CA ALA A 69 -19.59 -5.12 16.76
C ALA A 69 -18.72 -6.28 16.23
N GLY A 70 -17.62 -5.98 15.51
CA GLY A 70 -16.67 -6.99 15.02
C GLY A 70 -15.61 -6.42 14.09
N SER A 71 -14.73 -7.28 13.57
CA SER A 71 -13.61 -6.91 12.70
C SER A 71 -14.03 -6.17 11.42
N ARG A 72 -15.15 -6.57 10.82
CA ARG A 72 -15.68 -5.94 9.60
C ARG A 72 -16.23 -4.54 9.87
N ALA A 73 -16.85 -4.32 11.04
CA ALA A 73 -17.32 -3.01 11.45
C ALA A 73 -16.15 -2.03 11.68
N LEU A 74 -15.08 -2.51 12.33
CA LEU A 74 -13.86 -1.72 12.48
C LEU A 74 -13.23 -1.41 11.12
N ALA A 75 -13.08 -2.42 10.24
CA ALA A 75 -12.51 -2.24 8.90
C ALA A 75 -13.33 -1.25 8.06
N HIS A 76 -14.66 -1.33 8.13
CA HIS A 76 -15.57 -0.41 7.46
C HIS A 76 -15.38 1.03 7.95
N ALA A 77 -15.30 1.24 9.27
CA ALA A 77 -15.04 2.56 9.85
C ALA A 77 -13.67 3.13 9.43
N VAL A 78 -12.63 2.30 9.40
CA VAL A 78 -11.29 2.70 8.92
C VAL A 78 -11.35 3.12 7.45
N LEU A 79 -11.93 2.28 6.58
CA LEU A 79 -12.02 2.55 5.15
C LEU A 79 -12.84 3.81 4.83
N LEU A 80 -13.89 4.09 5.61
CA LEU A 80 -14.64 5.34 5.50
C LEU A 80 -13.81 6.57 5.89
N LYS A 81 -12.98 6.47 6.94
CA LYS A 81 -12.05 7.55 7.31
C LYS A 81 -11.00 7.80 6.24
N VAL A 82 -10.43 6.73 5.67
CA VAL A 82 -9.45 6.83 4.57
C VAL A 82 -10.10 7.51 3.35
N HIS A 83 -11.33 7.10 3.00
CA HIS A 83 -12.05 7.67 1.86
C HIS A 83 -12.40 9.15 2.06
N LYS A 84 -12.95 9.53 3.21
CA LYS A 84 -13.46 10.90 3.45
C LYS A 84 -12.36 11.91 3.74
N ASN A 85 -11.35 11.51 4.52
CA ASN A 85 -10.39 12.46 5.10
C ASN A 85 -9.01 12.37 4.44
N GLY A 86 -8.81 11.47 3.47
CA GLY A 86 -7.48 11.16 2.94
C GLY A 86 -6.53 10.65 4.02
N ALA A 87 -7.07 10.13 5.13
CA ALA A 87 -6.27 9.71 6.26
C ALA A 87 -5.38 8.52 5.86
N PHE A 88 -4.14 8.50 6.37
CA PHE A 88 -3.27 7.36 6.20
C PHE A 88 -3.89 6.13 6.86
N ALA A 89 -4.01 5.03 6.12
CA ALA A 89 -4.72 3.83 6.56
C ALA A 89 -4.16 3.26 7.86
N ASN A 90 -2.83 3.23 8.01
CA ASN A 90 -2.16 2.77 9.23
C ASN A 90 -2.51 3.65 10.45
N LEU A 91 -2.56 4.98 10.28
CA LEU A 91 -2.89 5.89 11.37
C LEU A 91 -4.36 5.75 11.78
N ALA A 92 -5.27 5.68 10.80
CA ALA A 92 -6.69 5.50 11.05
C ALA A 92 -6.99 4.15 11.72
N LEU A 93 -6.34 3.08 11.26
CA LEU A 93 -6.44 1.74 11.82
C LEU A 93 -5.93 1.70 13.27
N ASN A 94 -4.71 2.17 13.51
CA ASN A 94 -4.11 2.19 14.85
C ASN A 94 -4.95 3.01 15.82
N ALA A 95 -5.47 4.17 15.39
CA ALA A 95 -6.32 5.00 16.22
C ALA A 95 -7.64 4.31 16.59
N LEU A 96 -8.26 3.56 15.68
CA LEU A 96 -9.50 2.84 15.97
C LEU A 96 -9.28 1.55 16.78
N LEU A 97 -8.17 0.83 16.55
CA LEU A 97 -7.78 -0.32 17.37
C LEU A 97 -7.44 0.09 18.80
N ALA A 98 -6.77 1.22 19.01
CA ALA A 98 -6.52 1.74 20.35
C ALA A 98 -7.82 2.09 21.09
N LYS A 99 -8.86 2.50 20.36
CA LYS A 99 -10.18 2.81 20.91
C LYS A 99 -11.06 1.58 21.16
N SER A 100 -10.81 0.45 20.51
CA SER A 100 -11.64 -0.76 20.66
C SER A 100 -11.43 -1.53 21.97
N GLY A 101 -10.48 -1.09 22.82
CA GLY A 101 -10.18 -1.73 24.10
C GLY A 101 -9.41 -3.04 23.97
N THR A 102 -8.97 -3.57 25.12
CA THR A 102 -8.11 -4.76 25.22
C THR A 102 -8.84 -6.09 25.00
N SER A 103 -10.18 -6.11 25.12
CA SER A 103 -11.01 -7.29 24.89
C SER A 103 -11.23 -7.61 23.41
N PHE A 104 -10.93 -6.67 22.51
CA PHE A 104 -11.14 -6.85 21.08
C PHE A 104 -10.06 -7.73 20.44
N SER A 105 -10.37 -8.99 20.18
CA SER A 105 -9.47 -9.96 19.51
C SER A 105 -9.48 -9.84 17.98
N GLY A 106 -10.40 -9.07 17.41
CA GLY A 106 -10.63 -8.97 15.97
C GLY A 106 -9.60 -8.15 15.18
N GLY A 107 -8.57 -7.60 15.83
CA GLY A 107 -7.64 -6.63 15.24
C GLY A 107 -6.85 -7.16 14.04
N SER A 108 -6.39 -8.41 14.09
CA SER A 108 -5.65 -9.03 12.98
C SER A 108 -6.52 -9.15 11.73
N PHE A 109 -7.77 -9.59 11.90
CA PHE A 109 -8.68 -9.76 10.77
C PHE A 109 -9.16 -8.40 10.22
N ALA A 110 -9.40 -7.42 11.08
CA ALA A 110 -9.72 -6.06 10.63
C ALA A 110 -8.57 -5.44 9.82
N THR A 111 -7.32 -5.67 10.26
CA THR A 111 -6.11 -5.24 9.56
C THR A 111 -6.03 -5.86 8.16
N GLU A 112 -6.27 -7.17 8.06
CA GLU A 112 -6.30 -7.88 6.77
C GLU A 112 -7.36 -7.29 5.84
N LEU A 113 -8.60 -7.10 6.32
CA LEU A 113 -9.68 -6.52 5.52
C LEU A 113 -9.36 -5.10 5.03
N VAL A 114 -8.81 -4.24 5.90
CA VAL A 114 -8.46 -2.85 5.52
C VAL A 114 -7.40 -2.84 4.43
N TYR A 115 -6.28 -3.53 4.65
CA TYR A 115 -5.18 -3.52 3.68
C TYR A 115 -5.53 -4.29 2.42
N GLY A 116 -6.24 -5.40 2.54
CA GLY A 116 -6.72 -6.21 1.42
C GLY A 116 -7.65 -5.43 0.49
N VAL A 117 -8.65 -4.74 1.05
CA VAL A 117 -9.56 -3.89 0.26
C VAL A 117 -8.82 -2.73 -0.39
N LEU A 118 -7.89 -2.06 0.30
CA LEU A 118 -7.12 -0.96 -0.27
C LEU A 118 -6.19 -1.44 -1.40
N ARG A 119 -5.53 -2.58 -1.20
CA ARG A 119 -4.60 -3.19 -2.17
C ARG A 119 -5.31 -3.70 -3.42
N ASN A 120 -6.57 -4.13 -3.30
CA ASN A 120 -7.35 -4.71 -4.41
C ASN A 120 -8.47 -3.78 -4.91
N ARG A 121 -8.50 -2.51 -4.50
CA ARG A 121 -9.66 -1.64 -4.70
C ARG A 121 -10.14 -1.54 -6.15
N ALA A 122 -9.23 -1.36 -7.11
CA ALA A 122 -9.62 -1.20 -8.51
C ALA A 122 -10.14 -2.52 -9.10
N SER A 123 -9.52 -3.65 -8.72
CA SER A 123 -9.95 -4.99 -9.11
C SER A 123 -11.34 -5.31 -8.53
N LEU A 124 -11.55 -5.04 -7.24
CA LEU A 124 -12.85 -5.21 -6.57
C LEU A 124 -13.93 -4.33 -7.21
N ASP A 125 -13.61 -3.07 -7.52
CA ASP A 125 -14.53 -2.16 -8.21
C ASP A 125 -14.85 -2.66 -9.63
N HIS A 126 -13.89 -3.25 -10.35
CA HIS A 126 -14.14 -3.87 -11.65
C HIS A 126 -15.14 -5.02 -11.56
N PHE A 127 -14.97 -5.94 -10.61
CA PHE A 127 -15.90 -7.05 -10.42
C PHE A 127 -17.28 -6.60 -9.94
N LEU A 128 -17.35 -5.66 -8.99
CA LEU A 128 -18.62 -5.10 -8.54
C LEU A 128 -19.33 -4.30 -9.65
N GLY A 129 -18.57 -3.61 -10.51
CA GLY A 129 -19.07 -2.85 -11.64
C GLY A 129 -19.77 -3.69 -12.71
N GLN A 130 -19.46 -4.98 -12.81
CA GLN A 130 -20.17 -5.92 -13.68
C GLN A 130 -21.57 -6.30 -13.15
N LEU A 131 -21.83 -6.05 -11.87
CA LEU A 131 -23.06 -6.44 -11.19
C LEU A 131 -23.96 -5.26 -10.85
N THR A 132 -23.38 -4.06 -10.71
CA THR A 132 -24.12 -2.86 -10.33
C THR A 132 -23.41 -1.57 -10.75
N ASN A 133 -24.16 -0.47 -10.79
CA ASN A 133 -23.62 0.86 -11.05
C ASN A 133 -23.04 1.48 -9.74
N LEU A 134 -21.72 1.47 -9.62
CA LEU A 134 -21.01 1.96 -8.45
C LEU A 134 -21.21 3.46 -8.19
N ASN A 135 -21.39 4.26 -9.25
CA ASN A 135 -21.58 5.72 -9.13
C ASN A 135 -22.91 6.08 -8.48
N ARG A 136 -23.89 5.17 -8.50
CA ARG A 136 -25.20 5.33 -7.84
C ARG A 136 -25.22 4.77 -6.41
N THR A 137 -24.12 4.18 -5.95
CA THR A 137 -24.01 3.56 -4.64
C THR A 137 -23.31 4.53 -3.68
N ASP A 138 -23.91 4.78 -2.51
CA ASP A 138 -23.27 5.64 -1.51
C ASP A 138 -21.97 4.99 -0.98
N VAL A 139 -21.04 5.84 -0.54
CA VAL A 139 -19.69 5.41 -0.12
C VAL A 139 -19.74 4.37 1.00
N SER A 140 -20.70 4.47 1.92
CA SER A 140 -20.83 3.53 3.05
C SER A 140 -21.23 2.13 2.55
N THR A 141 -22.27 2.06 1.72
CA THR A 141 -22.70 0.80 1.10
C THR A 141 -21.63 0.23 0.18
N LEU A 142 -20.97 1.06 -0.62
CA LEU A 142 -19.88 0.62 -1.51
C LEU A 142 -18.69 0.07 -0.72
N THR A 143 -18.38 0.65 0.44
CA THR A 143 -17.33 0.14 1.33
C THR A 143 -17.68 -1.23 1.89
N ALA A 144 -18.95 -1.45 2.29
CA ALA A 144 -19.42 -2.77 2.72
C ALA A 144 -19.37 -3.81 1.58
N LEU A 145 -19.77 -3.41 0.36
CA LEU A 145 -19.65 -4.26 -0.83
C LEU A 145 -18.19 -4.66 -1.11
N ARG A 146 -17.25 -3.72 -0.99
CA ARG A 146 -15.82 -4.01 -1.19
C ARG A 146 -15.28 -4.99 -0.16
N ILE A 147 -15.66 -4.85 1.11
CA ILE A 147 -15.27 -5.79 2.17
C ILE A 147 -15.80 -7.19 1.83
N GLY A 148 -17.11 -7.32 1.57
CA GLY A 148 -17.70 -8.63 1.23
C GLY A 148 -17.12 -9.23 -0.05
N ALA A 149 -16.88 -8.41 -1.08
CA ALA A 149 -16.24 -8.86 -2.32
C ALA A 149 -14.80 -9.33 -2.09
N TYR A 150 -14.04 -8.63 -1.25
CA TYR A 150 -12.68 -9.03 -0.90
C TYR A 150 -12.66 -10.38 -0.18
N GLU A 151 -13.52 -10.55 0.81
CA GLU A 151 -13.63 -11.83 1.52
C GLU A 151 -14.02 -12.97 0.59
N LEU A 152 -15.01 -12.76 -0.28
CA LEU A 152 -15.43 -13.76 -1.26
C LEU A 152 -14.28 -14.12 -2.20
N LEU A 153 -13.64 -13.13 -2.82
CA LEU A 153 -12.70 -13.35 -3.92
C LEU A 153 -11.28 -13.74 -3.48
N HIS A 154 -10.85 -13.32 -2.29
CA HIS A 154 -9.45 -13.46 -1.86
C HIS A 154 -9.25 -14.23 -0.57
N LEU A 155 -10.29 -14.44 0.24
CA LEU A 155 -10.18 -15.17 1.51
C LEU A 155 -10.97 -16.48 1.47
N GLU A 156 -10.64 -17.40 2.38
CA GLU A 156 -11.34 -18.68 2.54
C GLU A 156 -12.56 -18.57 3.48
N THR A 157 -13.18 -17.39 3.56
CA THR A 157 -14.37 -17.19 4.39
C THR A 157 -15.57 -17.84 3.71
N ALA A 158 -16.35 -18.61 4.46
CA ALA A 158 -17.57 -19.22 3.94
C ALA A 158 -18.50 -18.15 3.33
N ASP A 159 -18.96 -18.38 2.10
CA ASP A 159 -19.72 -17.40 1.31
C ASP A 159 -20.91 -16.79 2.09
N TYR A 160 -21.66 -17.61 2.83
CA TYR A 160 -22.80 -17.12 3.61
C TYR A 160 -22.37 -16.15 4.73
N ALA A 161 -21.22 -16.41 5.36
CA ALA A 161 -20.69 -15.58 6.43
C ALA A 161 -20.18 -14.25 5.86
N ALA A 162 -19.36 -14.28 4.80
CA ALA A 162 -18.89 -13.08 4.13
C ALA A 162 -20.04 -12.17 3.67
N VAL A 163 -21.09 -12.76 3.08
CA VAL A 163 -22.27 -12.02 2.64
C VAL A 163 -23.04 -11.43 3.82
N ASN A 164 -23.46 -12.26 4.78
CA ASN A 164 -24.33 -11.81 5.88
C ASN A 164 -23.65 -10.73 6.72
N GLU A 165 -22.38 -10.93 7.03
CA GLU A 165 -21.60 -10.01 7.85
C GLU A 165 -21.36 -8.69 7.12
N ALA A 166 -20.96 -8.71 5.85
CA ALA A 166 -20.78 -7.48 5.07
C ALA A 166 -22.10 -6.71 4.90
N VAL A 167 -23.22 -7.42 4.71
CA VAL A 167 -24.56 -6.83 4.58
C VAL A 167 -25.02 -6.21 5.91
N SER A 168 -24.62 -6.78 7.06
CA SER A 168 -24.95 -6.24 8.39
C SER A 168 -24.36 -4.85 8.64
N LEU A 169 -23.27 -4.49 7.94
CA LEU A 169 -22.66 -3.15 7.98
C LEU A 169 -23.56 -2.06 7.37
N VAL A 170 -24.57 -2.46 6.58
CA VAL A 170 -25.50 -1.55 5.94
C VAL A 170 -26.78 -1.45 6.79
N PRO A 171 -27.23 -0.23 7.14
CA PRO A 171 -28.46 -0.05 7.92
C PRO A 171 -29.67 -0.72 7.28
N SER A 172 -30.60 -1.16 8.14
CA SER A 172 -31.85 -1.78 7.71
C SER A 172 -32.59 -0.98 6.64
N GLY A 173 -32.95 -1.63 5.52
CA GLY A 173 -33.74 -0.99 4.48
C GLY A 173 -33.41 -1.48 3.06
N PRO A 174 -33.83 -0.71 2.04
CA PRO A 174 -33.62 -1.04 0.64
C PRO A 174 -32.14 -1.23 0.27
N ARG A 175 -31.25 -0.40 0.82
CA ARG A 175 -29.80 -0.48 0.56
C ARG A 175 -29.18 -1.78 1.05
N ARG A 176 -29.61 -2.29 2.21
CA ARG A 176 -29.17 -3.58 2.73
C ARG A 176 -29.62 -4.73 1.83
N ARG A 177 -30.87 -4.71 1.36
CA ARG A 177 -31.38 -5.71 0.40
C ARG A 177 -30.60 -5.67 -0.92
N PHE A 178 -30.28 -4.47 -1.40
CA PHE A 178 -29.43 -4.27 -2.57
C PHE A 178 -28.03 -4.86 -2.35
N ALA A 179 -27.35 -4.52 -1.25
CA ALA A 179 -26.02 -5.03 -0.95
C ALA A 179 -26.00 -6.57 -0.90
N ASN A 180 -27.01 -7.17 -0.27
CA ASN A 180 -27.19 -8.62 -0.23
C ASN A 180 -27.37 -9.22 -1.62
N ALA A 181 -28.22 -8.62 -2.46
CA ALA A 181 -28.43 -9.09 -3.82
C ALA A 181 -27.14 -9.05 -4.66
N VAL A 182 -26.35 -7.98 -4.54
CA VAL A 182 -25.07 -7.83 -5.26
C VAL A 182 -24.07 -8.88 -4.80
N LEU A 183 -23.84 -9.04 -3.49
CA LEU A 183 -22.85 -10.01 -2.99
C LEU A 183 -23.26 -11.47 -3.24
N ARG A 184 -24.56 -11.81 -3.15
CA ARG A 184 -25.05 -13.14 -3.54
C ARG A 184 -24.96 -13.37 -5.04
N SER A 185 -25.09 -12.33 -5.86
CA SER A 185 -24.84 -12.41 -7.30
C SER A 185 -23.36 -12.69 -7.56
N LEU A 186 -22.45 -11.96 -6.88
CA LEU A 186 -21.01 -12.13 -6.98
C LEU A 186 -20.56 -13.55 -6.62
N SER A 187 -21.00 -14.06 -5.46
CA SER A 187 -20.70 -15.42 -4.99
C SER A 187 -21.13 -16.48 -6.02
N ARG A 188 -22.37 -16.42 -6.51
CA ARG A 188 -22.90 -17.42 -7.48
C ARG A 188 -22.28 -17.32 -8.87
N ARG A 189 -21.93 -16.11 -9.31
CA ARG A 189 -21.47 -15.84 -10.68
C ARG A 189 -19.95 -15.75 -10.79
N ARG A 190 -19.20 -16.09 -9.73
CA ARG A 190 -17.74 -15.91 -9.65
C ARG A 190 -16.99 -16.41 -10.90
N ALA A 191 -17.30 -17.63 -11.35
CA ALA A 191 -16.66 -18.24 -12.52
C ALA A 191 -17.02 -17.58 -13.87
N SER A 192 -18.10 -16.79 -13.91
CA SER A 192 -18.56 -16.08 -15.11
C SER A 192 -18.15 -14.60 -15.15
N LEU A 193 -17.45 -14.12 -14.11
CA LEU A 193 -16.96 -12.75 -14.08
C LEU A 193 -15.85 -12.57 -15.09
N ILE A 194 -15.88 -11.43 -15.77
CA ILE A 194 -14.83 -11.05 -16.71
C ILE A 194 -13.66 -10.51 -15.91
N ASP A 195 -12.52 -11.15 -16.08
CA ASP A 195 -11.28 -10.77 -15.44
C ASP A 195 -10.82 -9.36 -15.85
N PRO A 196 -10.14 -8.59 -14.98
CA PRO A 196 -9.66 -7.26 -15.33
C PRO A 196 -8.69 -7.32 -16.54
N PRO A 197 -8.93 -6.51 -17.59
CA PRO A 197 -8.18 -6.62 -18.85
C PRO A 197 -6.76 -6.02 -18.79
N SER A 198 -6.52 -5.09 -17.87
CA SER A 198 -5.25 -4.37 -17.75
C SER A 198 -4.56 -4.65 -16.42
N LEU A 199 -3.23 -4.55 -16.40
CA LEU A 199 -2.42 -4.74 -15.19
C LEU A 199 -2.80 -3.74 -14.08
N TRP A 200 -3.13 -2.50 -14.45
CA TRP A 200 -3.48 -1.46 -13.49
C TRP A 200 -4.79 -1.77 -12.76
N LEU A 201 -5.79 -2.33 -13.44
CA LEU A 201 -7.04 -2.78 -12.81
C LEU A 201 -6.79 -4.03 -11.98
N ARG A 202 -6.15 -5.05 -12.59
CA ARG A 202 -5.93 -6.35 -11.96
C ARG A 202 -5.19 -6.24 -10.63
N TYR A 203 -4.15 -5.42 -10.59
CA TYR A 203 -3.29 -5.24 -9.43
C TYR A 203 -3.55 -3.93 -8.67
N SER A 204 -4.60 -3.18 -9.05
CA SER A 204 -4.94 -1.88 -8.45
C SER A 204 -3.77 -0.90 -8.34
N LEU A 205 -2.94 -0.88 -9.38
CA LEU A 205 -1.76 -0.02 -9.47
C LEU A 205 -2.06 1.23 -10.29
N PRO A 206 -1.45 2.38 -10.00
CA PRO A 206 -1.60 3.56 -10.84
C PRO A 206 -0.99 3.35 -12.24
N GLU A 207 -1.73 3.67 -13.30
CA GLU A 207 -1.25 3.53 -14.69
C GLU A 207 0.08 4.27 -14.94
N TRP A 208 0.25 5.45 -14.33
CA TRP A 208 1.48 6.23 -14.49
C TRP A 208 2.71 5.48 -13.97
N LEU A 209 2.57 4.71 -12.89
CA LEU A 209 3.66 3.96 -12.30
C LEU A 209 4.08 2.80 -13.21
N LEU A 210 3.09 2.07 -13.73
CA LEU A 210 3.34 0.98 -14.68
C LEU A 210 4.04 1.49 -15.95
N ARG A 211 3.60 2.64 -16.49
CA ARG A 211 4.26 3.26 -17.66
C ARG A 211 5.70 3.67 -17.36
N GLN A 212 5.97 4.26 -16.19
CA GLN A 212 7.32 4.66 -15.81
C GLN A 212 8.24 3.44 -15.61
N LEU A 213 7.76 2.39 -14.96
CA LEU A 213 8.53 1.15 -14.78
C LEU A 213 8.81 0.46 -16.11
N ARG A 214 7.82 0.41 -17.02
CA ARG A 214 7.98 -0.13 -18.38
C ARG A 214 9.08 0.59 -19.16
N ALA A 215 9.17 1.90 -19.01
CA ALA A 215 10.12 2.75 -19.73
C ALA A 215 11.55 2.71 -19.16
N SER A 216 11.70 2.40 -17.87
CA SER A 216 12.99 2.53 -17.17
C SER A 216 13.63 1.19 -16.82
N LEU A 217 12.87 0.27 -16.22
CA LEU A 217 13.41 -0.92 -15.53
C LEU A 217 12.87 -2.23 -16.10
N LEU A 218 11.56 -2.33 -16.35
CA LEU A 218 10.87 -3.58 -16.69
C LEU A 218 10.50 -3.59 -18.17
N ARG A 219 11.42 -4.07 -19.02
CA ARG A 219 11.40 -3.90 -20.48
C ARG A 219 10.57 -4.94 -21.22
N THR A 220 9.98 -5.90 -20.53
CA THR A 220 9.02 -6.84 -21.11
C THR A 220 7.69 -6.81 -20.36
N ASP A 221 6.61 -7.23 -21.03
CA ASP A 221 5.30 -7.33 -20.39
C ASP A 221 5.29 -8.44 -19.33
N ALA A 222 6.11 -9.48 -19.52
CA ALA A 222 6.33 -10.54 -18.54
C ALA A 222 6.98 -10.00 -17.25
N GLU A 223 8.05 -9.20 -17.35
CA GLU A 223 8.70 -8.58 -16.19
C GLU A 223 7.78 -7.60 -15.46
N LEU A 224 7.08 -6.74 -16.21
CA LEU A 224 6.13 -5.79 -15.61
C LEU A 224 4.97 -6.52 -14.93
N GLY A 225 4.47 -7.59 -15.57
CA GLY A 225 3.41 -8.43 -15.03
C GLY A 225 3.84 -9.16 -13.76
N ALA A 226 5.03 -9.75 -13.74
CA ALA A 226 5.60 -10.43 -12.57
C ALA A 226 5.81 -9.45 -11.40
N TRP A 227 6.34 -8.26 -11.66
CA TRP A 227 6.48 -7.22 -10.64
C TRP A 227 5.12 -6.75 -10.12
N ALA A 228 4.14 -6.52 -10.99
CA ALA A 228 2.82 -6.08 -10.59
C ALA A 228 2.09 -7.14 -9.74
N ALA A 229 2.27 -8.42 -10.09
CA ALA A 229 1.76 -9.55 -9.31
C ALA A 229 2.38 -9.61 -7.91
N SER A 230 3.70 -9.41 -7.78
CA SER A 230 4.37 -9.46 -6.48
C SER A 230 3.92 -8.35 -5.52
N GLN A 231 3.36 -7.24 -6.03
CA GLN A 231 2.76 -6.20 -5.18
C GLN A 231 1.49 -6.66 -4.46
N GLN A 232 0.89 -7.79 -4.85
CA GLN A 232 -0.29 -8.36 -4.18
C GLN A 232 0.05 -9.25 -3.01
N GLU A 233 1.28 -9.76 -2.97
CA GLU A 233 1.74 -10.69 -1.94
C GLU A 233 1.73 -10.04 -0.56
N THR A 234 1.49 -10.86 0.46
CA THR A 234 1.60 -10.40 1.85
C THR A 234 3.06 -10.06 2.15
N PRO A 235 3.36 -8.81 2.59
CA PRO A 235 4.72 -8.39 2.82
C PRO A 235 5.34 -9.23 3.95
N LYS A 236 6.55 -9.72 3.72
CA LYS A 236 7.31 -10.43 4.75
C LYS A 236 7.85 -9.42 5.77
N ILE A 237 7.87 -9.81 7.04
CA ILE A 237 8.40 -8.96 8.11
C ILE A 237 9.92 -9.15 8.14
N GLY A 238 10.66 -8.09 7.82
CA GLY A 238 12.11 -8.03 7.96
C GLY A 238 12.52 -7.48 9.32
N LEU A 239 13.53 -8.10 9.92
CA LEU A 239 14.15 -7.70 11.18
C LEU A 239 15.65 -7.46 10.92
N ARG A 240 16.16 -6.30 11.36
CA ARG A 240 17.61 -6.05 11.38
C ARG A 240 18.14 -6.26 12.78
N VAL A 241 19.08 -7.18 12.93
CA VAL A 241 19.72 -7.45 14.22
C VAL A 241 20.68 -6.31 14.59
N ASN A 242 20.63 -5.85 15.83
CA ASN A 242 21.61 -4.91 16.37
C ASN A 242 22.82 -5.70 16.89
N THR A 243 23.86 -5.80 16.06
CA THR A 243 25.07 -6.57 16.31
C THR A 243 25.92 -6.07 17.47
N LEU A 244 25.74 -4.82 17.91
CA LEU A 244 26.35 -4.30 19.13
C LEU A 244 25.77 -4.92 20.42
N ARG A 245 24.62 -5.61 20.32
CA ARG A 245 23.91 -6.18 21.47
C ARG A 245 23.69 -7.69 21.40
N ALA A 246 23.62 -8.26 20.20
CA ALA A 246 23.39 -9.69 20.01
C ALA A 246 23.90 -10.14 18.64
N ARG A 247 24.35 -11.39 18.54
CA ARG A 247 24.68 -11.97 17.23
C ARG A 247 23.40 -12.44 16.53
N PRO A 248 23.35 -12.42 15.18
CA PRO A 248 22.18 -12.89 14.44
C PRO A 248 21.75 -14.32 14.77
N GLU A 249 22.71 -15.20 15.06
CA GLU A 249 22.47 -16.60 15.44
C GLU A 249 21.72 -16.69 16.77
N ASP A 250 22.14 -15.90 17.76
CA ASP A 250 21.51 -15.85 19.09
C ASP A 250 20.05 -15.36 18.97
N VAL A 251 19.80 -14.38 18.09
CA VAL A 251 18.44 -13.90 17.80
C VAL A 251 17.62 -14.98 17.10
N LYS A 252 18.18 -15.68 16.11
CA LYS A 252 17.51 -16.76 15.40
C LYS A 252 17.11 -17.89 16.34
N GLU A 253 17.99 -18.26 17.26
CA GLU A 253 17.72 -19.28 18.28
C GLU A 253 16.62 -18.81 19.26
N ALA A 254 16.69 -17.56 19.74
CA ALA A 254 15.69 -17.00 20.64
C ALA A 254 14.26 -16.92 20.05
N PHE A 255 14.15 -16.73 18.73
CA PHE A 255 12.87 -16.79 18.01
C PHE A 255 12.43 -18.23 17.75
N SER A 256 13.37 -19.12 17.40
CA SER A 256 13.09 -20.54 17.15
C SER A 256 12.59 -21.24 18.42
N ALA A 257 13.13 -20.88 19.59
CA ALA A 257 12.65 -21.33 20.90
C ALA A 257 11.18 -20.93 21.18
N ARG A 258 10.66 -19.92 20.48
CA ARG A 258 9.25 -19.47 20.54
C ARG A 258 8.42 -20.01 19.36
N GLY A 259 8.94 -20.96 18.60
CA GLY A 259 8.28 -21.55 17.43
C GLY A 259 8.26 -20.63 16.20
N LEU A 260 9.08 -19.58 16.17
CA LEU A 260 9.16 -18.65 15.03
C LEU A 260 10.40 -18.96 14.19
N VAL A 261 10.19 -19.31 12.92
CA VAL A 261 11.27 -19.58 11.97
C VAL A 261 11.72 -18.29 11.31
N LEU A 262 13.01 -17.99 11.43
CA LEU A 262 13.66 -16.86 10.76
C LEU A 262 14.59 -17.36 9.64
N GLU A 263 14.43 -16.80 8.45
CA GLU A 263 15.31 -17.05 7.31
C GLU A 263 16.31 -15.89 7.17
N GLY A 264 17.60 -16.21 7.09
CA GLY A 264 18.64 -15.23 6.77
C GLY A 264 18.55 -14.86 5.30
N THR A 265 18.47 -13.56 5.00
CA THR A 265 18.42 -13.09 3.61
C THR A 265 19.76 -12.43 3.27
N PRO A 266 20.59 -13.02 2.40
CA PRO A 266 21.76 -12.33 1.90
C PRO A 266 21.31 -11.18 1.00
N ILE A 267 21.69 -9.95 1.37
CA ILE A 267 21.45 -8.77 0.52
C ILE A 267 22.55 -8.78 -0.56
N HIS A 268 22.33 -9.49 -1.66
CA HIS A 268 23.26 -9.48 -2.80
C HIS A 268 23.21 -8.13 -3.53
N GLY A 269 24.34 -7.41 -3.58
CA GLY A 269 24.47 -6.17 -4.35
C GLY A 269 24.89 -4.91 -3.57
N CYS A 270 25.56 -5.02 -2.42
CA CYS A 270 26.40 -3.91 -1.96
C CYS A 270 27.59 -3.81 -2.92
N GLY A 271 27.45 -2.96 -3.94
CA GLY A 271 28.37 -2.84 -5.05
C GLY A 271 29.81 -2.56 -4.62
N LYS A 272 30.74 -2.87 -5.53
CA LYS A 272 32.20 -2.79 -5.41
C LYS A 272 32.80 -1.40 -5.06
N ASN A 273 32.04 -0.47 -4.50
CA ASN A 273 32.57 0.74 -3.84
C ASN A 273 32.69 0.47 -2.33
N ARG A 274 33.74 -0.31 -2.01
CA ARG A 274 34.31 -0.43 -0.67
C ARG A 274 34.73 0.97 -0.22
N GLU A 275 34.00 1.57 0.72
CA GLU A 275 34.56 2.30 1.88
C GLU A 275 33.55 3.17 2.63
N LEU A 276 32.39 3.55 2.06
CA LEU A 276 31.53 4.55 2.73
C LEU A 276 30.03 4.21 2.88
N ALA A 277 29.51 3.16 2.23
CA ALA A 277 28.09 2.79 2.33
C ALA A 277 27.80 1.37 2.86
N CYS A 278 28.76 0.45 2.78
CA CYS A 278 28.53 -0.96 3.11
C CYS A 278 28.76 -1.33 4.58
N THR A 279 29.38 -0.48 5.41
CA THR A 279 29.67 -0.81 6.81
C THR A 279 28.43 -0.86 7.73
N TYR A 280 27.25 -0.50 7.24
CA TYR A 280 26.02 -0.44 8.04
C TYR A 280 24.96 -1.51 7.71
N LEU A 281 25.20 -2.37 6.70
CA LEU A 281 24.20 -3.30 6.16
C LEU A 281 24.70 -4.73 5.95
N GLU A 282 25.90 -5.08 6.44
CA GLU A 282 26.37 -6.48 6.47
C GLU A 282 25.64 -7.33 7.51
N ASP A 283 24.83 -6.70 8.37
CA ASP A 283 24.19 -7.37 9.49
C ASP A 283 22.84 -7.99 9.08
N ALA A 284 22.87 -9.32 8.97
CA ALA A 284 21.77 -10.26 8.76
C ALA A 284 20.36 -9.67 8.88
N LEU A 285 19.74 -9.42 7.72
CA LEU A 285 18.30 -9.24 7.66
C LEU A 285 17.64 -10.62 7.83
N LEU A 286 16.92 -10.78 8.94
CA LEU A 286 16.12 -11.97 9.22
C LEU A 286 14.69 -11.72 8.78
N VAL A 287 14.11 -12.64 8.01
CA VAL A 287 12.74 -12.53 7.51
C VAL A 287 11.85 -13.57 8.21
N MET A 288 10.72 -13.12 8.76
CA MET A 288 9.75 -13.99 9.45
C MET A 288 8.72 -14.52 8.43
N ARG A 289 8.54 -15.84 8.33
CA ARG A 289 7.45 -16.44 7.54
C ARG A 289 6.18 -16.58 8.37
N ARG A 290 5.05 -16.12 7.83
CA ARG A 290 3.75 -16.79 8.03
C ARG A 290 3.33 -17.39 6.69
N THR A 291 3.12 -18.70 6.69
CA THR A 291 2.58 -19.60 5.64
C THR A 291 3.43 -19.97 4.39
N VAL A 292 3.82 -21.26 4.42
CA VAL A 292 4.04 -22.38 3.46
C VAL A 292 4.09 -22.18 1.91
N PHE A 293 4.94 -23.04 1.31
CA PHE A 293 5.24 -23.41 -0.10
C PHE A 293 6.25 -22.51 -0.85
N CYS A 294 7.20 -23.02 -1.64
CA CYS A 294 7.34 -24.34 -2.28
C CYS A 294 8.72 -24.97 -2.02
N ASP A 295 8.75 -26.30 -2.12
CA ASP A 295 9.91 -27.18 -2.06
C ASP A 295 10.77 -27.02 -3.31
N CYS A 296 12.07 -26.78 -3.15
CA CYS A 296 13.05 -26.85 -4.23
C CYS A 296 14.19 -27.77 -3.77
N SER A 297 13.86 -29.05 -3.60
CA SER A 297 14.80 -30.13 -3.85
C SER A 297 14.69 -30.57 -5.31
N GLN A 298 15.41 -29.85 -6.19
CA GLN A 298 16.13 -30.33 -7.38
C GLN A 298 16.65 -29.15 -8.20
#